data_AF-A1C5P7-F1
#
_entry.id   AF-A1C5P7-F1
#
_cell.length_a   1.000
_cell.length_b   1.000
_cell.length_c   1.000
_cell.angle_alpha   90.00
_cell.angle_beta   90.00
_cell.angle_gamma   90.00
#
_symmetry.space_group_name_H-M   'P 1'
#
loop_
_entity.id
_entity.type
_entity.pdbx_description
1 polymer ?
#
loop_
_entity_poly.entity_id
_entity_poly.type
_entity_poly.pdbx_seq_one_letter_code
_entity_poly.pdbx_strand_id
1 'polypeptide(L)'
;MGTLRSILQIGAIYAPLDVNIPAERLQVIVADCKPAAVLVNTTTVSKTGDLSLPSSIAVLDVSNLPNGGHTHAVNVTACDPAVILLTSGTSAVPKGVVLSHGNFCNHVEALTVTHGFGSETALQQSSVGFDMSLNQIFIALANGGTLVIVPESLRKDFAAVARILLDHEITYTSATPSEYLAWFRHGADSLFQSKSWRFATAGGEQFSTELVQAFRQLMNRFEHSFRIFNDYGPTECSLSSNELEVILESQHITAGRTLPNYAIYIIDEDLNPLPIGFPGEIYIAGAGVAIGYLNNPEDTERKFLKTSFADKMYHTRDRGLLRADGTLEFLGRIDSDTQSILTAANGQVSEVVFTSRGNPTILVAHAVLSSTAPTNTQQFLQTLAASLPLPQYMHPAAILTIDRITLTTSASDFFHVGGDSMLLIELRNFVRREFDVTLPLLRLFEHSTLSAMSSAIHPASNSEKPSSIDWASEIAIPSSLLTINQTPSPPSHLLRSLTTNSNIIKIHCLPVRDPSNLASFTHSEKVVLHTGDLSLPYLGLSPAAFAALSASADAIIHNGADVSFLKTYASGTGLLKRFLFLVSWPYLILRKDSVSLVTVPTYETPL
;
A
#
# COMPACT_ATOMS: atom_id res chain seq x y z
N MET A 1 22.77 15.53 20.25
CA MET A 1 23.77 15.01 19.28
C MET A 1 25.14 14.82 19.89
N GLY A 2 25.70 15.78 20.63
CA GLY A 2 26.96 15.58 21.37
C GLY A 2 26.97 14.29 22.21
N THR A 3 25.89 14.04 22.96
CA THR A 3 25.71 12.82 23.76
C THR A 3 25.77 11.53 22.95
N LEU A 4 25.03 11.43 21.85
CA LEU A 4 25.03 10.25 20.96
C LEU A 4 26.44 9.96 20.46
N ARG A 5 27.14 10.98 19.96
CA ARG A 5 28.52 10.87 19.51
C ARG A 5 29.44 10.38 20.64
N SER A 6 29.31 10.93 21.85
CA SER A 6 30.13 10.52 22.99
C SER A 6 29.92 9.04 23.35
N ILE A 7 28.68 8.54 23.33
CA ILE A 7 28.37 7.12 23.58
C ILE A 7 29.12 6.23 22.57
N LEU A 8 29.01 6.56 21.28
CA LEU A 8 29.66 5.81 20.21
C LEU A 8 31.19 5.89 20.28
N GLN A 9 31.74 7.04 20.65
CA GLN A 9 33.19 7.24 20.76
C GLN A 9 33.84 6.44 21.90
N ILE A 10 33.08 6.13 22.96
CA ILE A 10 33.56 5.30 24.06
C ILE A 10 33.25 3.81 23.87
N GLY A 11 32.72 3.42 22.71
CA GLY A 11 32.35 2.03 22.39
C GLY A 11 31.14 1.52 23.16
N ALA A 12 30.28 2.42 23.66
CA ALA A 12 29.04 2.04 24.31
C ALA A 12 27.90 1.92 23.29
N ILE A 13 26.89 1.13 23.64
CA ILE A 13 25.71 0.90 22.80
C ILE A 13 24.63 1.91 23.20
N TYR A 14 24.10 2.65 22.25
CA TYR A 14 22.98 3.55 22.54
C TYR A 14 21.64 2.84 22.28
N ALA A 15 20.69 3.00 23.21
CA ALA A 15 19.31 2.57 23.07
C ALA A 15 18.39 3.79 23.27
N PRO A 16 17.66 4.25 22.25
CA PRO A 16 16.82 5.43 22.35
C PRO A 16 15.58 5.15 23.20
N LEU A 17 15.32 6.02 24.18
CA LEU A 17 14.11 6.00 25.00
C LEU A 17 13.26 7.23 24.63
N ASP A 18 12.22 7.03 23.83
CA ASP A 18 11.30 8.11 23.46
C ASP A 18 10.33 8.40 24.61
N VAL A 19 10.38 9.63 25.12
CA VAL A 19 9.61 10.06 26.29
C VAL A 19 8.11 10.21 26.03
N ASN A 20 7.68 10.02 24.79
CA ASN A 20 6.27 9.96 24.40
C ASN A 20 5.71 8.54 24.45
N ILE A 21 6.56 7.53 24.65
CA ILE A 21 6.14 6.14 24.91
C ILE A 21 5.70 6.02 26.38
N PRO A 22 4.61 5.29 26.68
CA PRO A 22 4.18 5.05 28.06
C PRO A 22 5.30 4.49 28.95
N ALA A 23 5.34 4.93 30.21
CA ALA A 23 6.40 4.58 31.16
C ALA A 23 6.52 3.06 31.36
N GLU A 24 5.40 2.33 31.36
CA GLU A 24 5.36 0.88 31.50
C GLU A 24 6.11 0.19 30.36
N ARG A 25 5.97 0.71 29.13
CA ARG A 25 6.68 0.18 27.96
C ARG A 25 8.16 0.55 27.99
N LEU A 26 8.51 1.74 28.46
CA LEU A 26 9.90 2.13 28.68
C LEU A 26 10.56 1.27 29.76
N GLN A 27 9.84 0.89 30.83
CA GLN A 27 10.34 -0.02 31.86
C GLN A 27 10.67 -1.40 31.28
N VAL A 28 9.81 -1.96 30.42
CA VAL A 28 10.08 -3.22 29.72
C VAL A 28 11.34 -3.13 28.87
N ILE A 29 11.50 -2.03 28.12
CA ILE A 29 12.68 -1.78 27.29
C ILE A 29 13.95 -1.71 28.14
N VAL A 30 13.93 -0.95 29.24
CA VAL A 30 15.08 -0.81 30.14
C VAL A 30 15.42 -2.14 30.81
N ALA A 31 14.41 -2.91 31.22
CA ALA A 31 14.62 -4.23 31.82
C ALA A 31 15.26 -5.24 30.86
N ASP A 32 14.94 -5.17 29.57
CA ASP A 32 15.57 -5.99 28.54
C ASP A 32 16.99 -5.48 28.21
N CYS A 33 17.16 -4.16 28.02
CA CYS A 33 18.45 -3.55 27.70
C CYS A 33 19.49 -3.66 28.83
N LYS A 34 19.05 -3.65 30.08
CA LYS A 34 19.91 -3.61 31.28
C LYS A 34 21.06 -2.58 31.14
N PRO A 35 20.74 -1.31 30.82
CA PRO A 35 21.77 -0.32 30.54
C PRO A 35 22.61 -0.03 31.80
N ALA A 36 23.89 0.26 31.62
CA ALA A 36 24.75 0.74 32.71
C ALA A 36 24.34 2.13 33.20
N ALA A 37 23.82 2.97 32.30
CA ALA A 37 23.33 4.29 32.61
C ALA A 37 22.15 4.72 31.72
N VAL A 38 21.26 5.53 32.27
CA VAL A 38 20.23 6.28 31.55
C VAL A 38 20.67 7.74 31.51
N LEU A 39 20.85 8.27 30.30
CA LEU A 39 21.23 9.66 30.09
C LEU A 39 19.97 10.52 29.95
N VAL A 40 19.89 11.57 30.75
CA VAL A 40 18.75 12.50 30.78
C VAL A 40 19.23 13.94 30.65
N ASN A 41 18.31 14.85 30.48
CA ASN A 41 18.55 16.28 30.52
C ASN A 41 17.59 16.94 31.51
N THR A 42 17.70 18.25 31.67
CA THR A 42 16.87 19.06 32.57
C THR A 42 15.36 18.85 32.38
N THR A 43 14.90 18.57 31.15
CA THR A 43 13.46 18.38 30.86
C THR A 43 12.98 16.93 31.02
N THR A 44 13.89 15.97 31.12
CA THR A 44 13.58 14.53 31.15
C THR A 44 13.98 13.85 32.46
N VAL A 45 14.81 14.48 33.29
CA VAL A 45 15.26 13.93 34.58
C VAL A 45 14.11 13.58 35.51
N SER A 46 13.02 14.37 35.53
CA SER A 46 11.86 14.06 36.38
C SER A 46 11.13 12.79 35.93
N LYS A 47 11.14 12.47 34.63
CA LYS A 47 10.48 11.29 34.06
C LYS A 47 11.15 9.97 34.46
N THR A 48 12.38 9.99 34.98
CA THR A 48 13.01 8.76 35.49
C THR A 48 12.34 8.27 36.78
N GLY A 49 11.62 9.14 37.50
CA GLY A 49 10.84 8.72 38.67
C GLY A 49 9.70 7.78 38.32
N ASP A 50 9.19 7.85 37.08
CA ASP A 50 8.15 6.97 36.57
C ASP A 50 8.73 5.61 36.13
N LEU A 51 10.05 5.51 36.01
CA LEU A 51 10.76 4.28 35.69
C LEU A 51 11.23 3.63 36.99
N SER A 52 10.80 2.39 37.24
CA SER A 52 11.29 1.59 38.38
C SER A 52 12.73 1.10 38.13
N LEU A 53 13.68 2.02 38.02
CA LEU A 53 15.08 1.73 37.72
C LEU A 53 15.78 1.04 38.91
N PRO A 54 16.46 -0.09 38.72
CA PRO A 54 17.34 -0.67 39.74
C PRO A 54 18.43 0.32 40.16
N SER A 55 18.85 0.28 41.42
CA SER A 55 19.92 1.14 41.96
C SER A 55 21.28 0.95 41.28
N SER A 56 21.47 -0.14 40.55
CA SER A 56 22.66 -0.41 39.74
C SER A 56 22.72 0.39 38.44
N ILE A 57 21.60 0.98 37.99
CA ILE A 57 21.55 1.79 36.77
C ILE A 57 21.79 3.25 37.15
N ALA A 58 22.88 3.84 36.64
CA ALA A 58 23.17 5.25 36.89
C ALA A 58 22.21 6.15 36.10
N VAL A 59 21.69 7.22 36.72
CA VAL A 59 20.96 8.28 36.00
C VAL A 59 21.89 9.48 35.89
N LEU A 60 22.25 9.86 34.66
CA LEU A 60 23.22 10.92 34.39
C LEU A 60 22.53 12.08 33.68
N ASP A 61 22.42 13.22 34.36
CA ASP A 61 21.95 14.47 33.76
C ASP A 61 23.08 15.11 32.93
N VAL A 62 22.94 15.06 31.61
CA VAL A 62 23.93 15.58 30.67
C VAL A 62 23.80 17.09 30.43
N SER A 63 22.79 17.77 31.00
CA SER A 63 22.60 19.22 30.81
C SER A 63 23.68 20.06 31.49
N ASN A 64 24.27 19.57 32.58
CA ASN A 64 25.16 20.34 33.46
C ASN A 64 26.60 19.79 33.48
N LEU A 65 27.02 19.11 32.40
CA LEU A 65 28.37 18.58 32.32
C LEU A 65 29.39 19.73 32.24
N PRO A 66 30.51 19.65 32.99
CA PRO A 66 31.55 20.66 32.92
C PRO A 66 32.13 20.73 31.49
N ASN A 67 32.39 21.96 31.02
CA ASN A 67 33.09 22.18 29.76
C ASN A 67 34.57 21.78 29.92
N GLY A 68 35.01 20.83 29.11
CA GLY A 68 36.39 20.32 29.11
C GLY A 68 36.48 18.90 29.65
N GLY A 69 37.11 18.03 28.86
CA GLY A 69 37.35 16.63 29.19
C GLY A 69 38.41 16.05 28.26
N HIS A 70 39.15 15.05 28.73
CA HIS A 70 40.10 14.33 27.89
C HIS A 70 39.34 13.31 27.05
N THR A 71 39.56 13.32 25.74
CA THR A 71 39.17 12.18 24.89
C THR A 71 40.11 11.03 25.22
N HIS A 72 39.60 10.02 25.92
CA HIS A 72 40.30 8.74 26.00
C HIS A 72 40.05 7.98 24.71
N ALA A 73 41.12 7.61 24.01
CA ALA A 73 41.00 6.74 22.85
C ALA A 73 40.57 5.35 23.34
N VAL A 74 39.31 5.00 23.07
CA VAL A 74 38.82 3.62 23.20
C VAL A 74 39.01 2.95 21.86
N ASN A 75 39.50 1.71 21.86
CA ASN A 75 39.58 0.93 20.63
C ASN A 75 38.18 0.42 20.28
N VAL A 76 37.54 1.07 19.30
CA VAL A 76 36.23 0.68 18.77
C VAL A 76 36.44 0.18 17.34
N THR A 77 35.84 -0.96 17.03
CA THR A 77 35.94 -1.66 15.75
C THR A 77 34.59 -1.66 15.01
N ALA A 78 34.62 -1.93 13.70
CA ALA A 78 33.41 -2.01 12.90
C ALA A 78 32.46 -3.15 13.32
N CYS A 79 32.97 -4.17 14.03
CA CYS A 79 32.17 -5.29 14.50
C CYS A 79 31.48 -5.02 15.84
N ASP A 80 31.89 -3.97 16.56
CA ASP A 80 31.32 -3.66 17.87
C ASP A 80 29.87 -3.18 17.73
N PRO A 81 28.95 -3.64 18.60
CA PRO A 81 27.58 -3.13 18.66
C PRO A 81 27.57 -1.62 18.92
N ALA A 82 26.74 -0.89 18.20
CA ALA A 82 26.63 0.57 18.28
C ALA A 82 25.25 1.02 18.77
N VAL A 83 24.19 0.34 18.32
CA VAL A 83 22.81 0.74 18.58
C VAL A 83 21.89 -0.44 18.78
N ILE A 84 20.91 -0.25 19.66
CA ILE A 84 19.73 -1.10 19.77
C ILE A 84 18.51 -0.29 19.30
N LEU A 85 17.85 -0.71 18.23
CA LEU A 85 16.61 -0.12 17.75
C LEU A 85 15.44 -1.06 18.02
N LEU A 86 14.35 -0.53 18.55
CA LEU A 86 13.22 -1.35 19.00
C LEU A 86 12.15 -1.39 17.92
N THR A 87 11.81 -2.60 17.47
CA THR A 87 10.74 -2.83 16.49
C THR A 87 9.53 -3.48 17.16
N SER A 88 8.35 -3.28 16.56
CA SER A 88 7.14 -4.00 16.97
C SER A 88 7.30 -5.49 16.64
N GLY A 89 7.59 -6.30 17.65
CA GLY A 89 7.59 -7.75 17.54
C GLY A 89 6.17 -8.31 17.44
N THR A 90 6.06 -9.56 16.99
CA THR A 90 4.81 -10.35 17.11
C THR A 90 4.43 -10.64 18.57
N SER A 91 5.39 -10.51 19.49
CA SER A 91 5.23 -10.55 20.94
C SER A 91 4.81 -9.18 21.49
N ALA A 92 4.11 -9.16 22.64
CA ALA A 92 3.78 -7.93 23.37
C ALA A 92 5.03 -7.13 23.81
N VAL A 93 6.20 -7.78 23.84
CA VAL A 93 7.51 -7.17 24.12
C VAL A 93 8.18 -6.74 22.80
N PRO A 94 8.61 -5.47 22.67
CA PRO A 94 9.38 -5.00 21.50
C PRO A 94 10.67 -5.79 21.31
N LYS A 95 11.10 -6.01 20.06
CA LYS A 95 12.37 -6.69 19.77
C LYS A 95 13.47 -5.66 19.56
N GLY A 96 14.56 -5.76 20.32
CA GLY A 96 15.74 -4.92 20.12
C GLY A 96 16.62 -5.45 18.99
N VAL A 97 16.66 -4.76 17.84
CA VAL A 97 17.60 -5.04 16.75
C VAL A 97 18.96 -4.45 17.11
N VAL A 98 19.99 -5.27 17.14
CA VAL A 98 21.36 -4.85 17.48
C VAL A 98 22.16 -4.62 16.21
N LEU A 99 22.54 -3.37 15.93
CA LEU A 99 23.40 -3.01 14.80
C LEU A 99 24.82 -2.68 15.27
N SER A 100 25.80 -3.05 14.47
CA SER A 100 27.20 -2.69 14.68
C SER A 100 27.56 -1.31 14.11
N HIS A 101 28.74 -0.81 14.45
CA HIS A 101 29.31 0.37 13.78
C HIS A 101 29.41 0.17 12.26
N GLY A 102 29.95 -0.98 11.83
CA GLY A 102 30.16 -1.33 10.43
C GLY A 102 28.86 -1.42 9.62
N ASN A 103 27.78 -1.90 10.24
CA ASN A 103 26.46 -1.95 9.64
C ASN A 103 26.00 -0.57 9.15
N PHE A 104 26.06 0.42 10.04
CA PHE A 104 25.60 1.75 9.73
C PHE A 104 26.61 2.57 8.91
N CYS A 105 27.91 2.42 9.16
CA CYS A 105 28.96 3.02 8.32
C CYS A 105 28.84 2.58 6.87
N ASN A 106 28.59 1.29 6.62
CA ASN A 106 28.35 0.78 5.27
C ASN A 106 27.16 1.47 4.60
N HIS A 107 26.04 1.59 5.31
CA HIS A 107 24.83 2.21 4.76
C HIS A 107 25.07 3.68 4.39
N VAL A 108 25.69 4.47 5.27
CA VAL A 108 26.04 5.87 5.00
C VAL A 108 26.99 5.99 3.80
N GLU A 109 28.05 5.18 3.76
CA GLU A 109 29.00 5.19 2.65
C GLU A 109 28.35 4.78 1.33
N ALA A 110 27.49 3.76 1.35
CA ALA A 110 26.73 3.30 0.19
C ALA A 110 25.86 4.42 -0.38
N LEU A 111 25.11 5.14 0.44
CA LEU A 111 24.31 6.28 -0.01
C LEU A 111 25.17 7.45 -0.46
N THR A 112 26.24 7.80 0.27
CA THR A 112 27.18 8.86 -0.12
C THR A 112 27.73 8.63 -1.52
N VAL A 113 28.21 7.41 -1.81
CA VAL A 113 28.79 7.06 -3.11
C VAL A 113 27.72 7.01 -4.20
N THR A 114 26.56 6.40 -3.93
CA THR A 114 25.48 6.24 -4.90
C THR A 114 24.90 7.58 -5.34
N HIS A 115 24.76 8.52 -4.40
CA HIS A 115 24.16 9.82 -4.66
C HIS A 115 25.15 10.94 -4.96
N GLY A 116 26.43 10.73 -4.63
CA GLY A 116 27.45 11.76 -4.71
C GLY A 116 27.21 12.88 -3.68
N PHE A 117 26.79 12.52 -2.46
CA PHE A 117 26.54 13.50 -1.40
C PHE A 117 27.81 14.28 -1.05
N GLY A 118 27.65 15.59 -0.91
CA GLY A 118 28.68 16.47 -0.37
C GLY A 118 28.39 16.83 1.08
N SER A 119 28.75 18.05 1.47
CA SER A 119 28.41 18.62 2.77
C SER A 119 26.94 19.06 2.82
N GLU A 120 26.02 18.10 2.83
CA GLU A 120 24.58 18.36 2.83
C GLU A 120 24.09 19.02 4.14
N THR A 121 23.10 19.89 4.04
CA THR A 121 22.32 20.36 5.18
C THR A 121 21.11 19.45 5.34
N ALA A 122 21.18 18.51 6.30
CA ALA A 122 20.15 17.51 6.53
C ALA A 122 19.14 17.96 7.59
N LEU A 123 17.87 17.70 7.33
CA LEU A 123 16.79 17.84 8.31
C LEU A 123 16.71 16.60 9.22
N GLN A 124 16.62 16.81 10.54
CA GLN A 124 16.39 15.75 11.53
C GLN A 124 15.09 16.00 12.29
N GLN A 125 14.08 15.21 11.97
CA GLN A 125 12.73 15.32 12.53
C GLN A 125 12.18 14.00 13.05
N SER A 126 12.67 12.85 12.54
CA SER A 126 12.18 11.55 12.98
C SER A 126 12.53 11.28 14.44
N SER A 127 11.74 10.45 15.12
CA SER A 127 12.11 9.98 16.45
C SER A 127 13.46 9.25 16.38
N VAL A 128 14.32 9.50 17.37
CA VAL A 128 15.63 8.82 17.47
C VAL A 128 15.51 7.32 17.73
N GLY A 129 14.30 6.84 18.04
CA GLY A 129 13.92 5.43 18.11
C GLY A 129 13.66 4.78 16.75
N PHE A 130 13.51 5.57 15.69
CA PHE A 130 13.32 5.08 14.34
C PHE A 130 14.64 5.16 13.57
N ASP A 131 14.99 4.10 12.84
CA ASP A 131 16.25 3.96 12.12
C ASP A 131 16.47 5.10 11.09
N MET A 132 15.41 5.61 10.47
CA MET A 132 15.46 6.77 9.55
C MET A 132 16.12 8.01 10.18
N SER A 133 16.04 8.19 11.51
CA SER A 133 16.74 9.28 12.19
C SER A 133 18.27 9.16 12.09
N LEU A 134 18.79 7.93 12.01
CA LEU A 134 20.22 7.70 11.84
C LEU A 134 20.69 8.17 10.47
N ASN A 135 19.90 7.93 9.43
CA ASN A 135 20.16 8.45 8.09
C ASN A 135 20.29 9.98 8.13
N GLN A 136 19.28 10.65 8.70
CA GLN A 136 19.23 12.10 8.82
C GLN A 136 20.46 12.65 9.55
N ILE A 137 20.87 12.00 10.64
CA ILE A 137 22.01 12.44 11.47
C ILE A 137 23.33 12.26 10.72
N PHE A 138 23.61 11.06 10.23
CA PHE A 138 24.96 10.73 9.80
C PHE A 138 25.23 10.98 8.33
N ILE A 139 24.23 11.11 7.46
CA ILE A 139 24.46 11.65 6.12
C ILE A 139 25.05 13.06 6.23
N ALA A 140 24.54 13.91 7.12
CA ALA A 140 25.17 15.21 7.39
C ALA A 140 26.54 15.04 8.08
N LEU A 141 26.58 14.39 9.24
CA LEU A 141 27.78 14.43 10.09
C LEU A 141 28.99 13.68 9.50
N ALA A 142 28.77 12.58 8.76
CA ALA A 142 29.85 11.81 8.15
C ALA A 142 30.42 12.49 6.89
N ASN A 143 29.61 13.27 6.18
CA ASN A 143 30.02 13.96 4.95
C ASN A 143 30.44 15.43 5.19
N GLY A 144 30.62 15.85 6.45
CA GLY A 144 31.03 17.22 6.81
C GLY A 144 29.94 18.27 6.60
N GLY A 145 28.68 17.83 6.53
CA GLY A 145 27.49 18.67 6.38
C GLY A 145 26.96 19.26 7.69
N THR A 146 25.77 19.83 7.61
CA THR A 146 25.08 20.47 8.75
C THR A 146 23.83 19.70 9.11
N LEU A 147 23.59 19.47 10.39
CA LEU A 147 22.37 18.83 10.89
C LEU A 147 21.43 19.87 11.50
N VAL A 148 20.24 20.03 10.92
CA VAL A 148 19.20 20.93 11.42
C VAL A 148 18.14 20.09 12.14
N ILE A 149 18.09 20.22 13.48
CA ILE A 149 17.18 19.44 14.32
C ILE A 149 15.87 20.20 14.48
N VAL A 150 14.77 19.58 14.04
CA VAL A 150 13.42 20.12 14.22
C VAL A 150 13.03 20.01 15.69
N PRO A 151 12.66 21.13 16.36
CA PRO A 151 12.16 21.12 17.72
C PRO A 151 10.97 20.18 17.87
N GLU A 152 10.91 19.42 18.97
CA GLU A 152 9.88 18.41 19.19
C GLU A 152 8.45 18.97 19.05
N SER A 153 8.20 20.18 19.54
CA SER A 153 6.92 20.87 19.44
C SER A 153 6.48 21.18 18.02
N LEU A 154 7.42 21.26 17.06
CA LEU A 154 7.15 21.59 15.66
C LEU A 154 7.09 20.36 14.76
N ARG A 155 7.51 19.17 15.22
CA ARG A 155 7.56 17.95 14.39
C ARG A 155 6.20 17.53 13.83
N LYS A 156 5.10 17.89 14.51
CA LYS A 156 3.72 17.61 14.06
C LYS A 156 3.08 18.79 13.32
N ASP A 157 3.76 19.92 13.22
CA ASP A 157 3.33 21.09 12.44
C ASP A 157 4.03 21.06 11.08
N PHE A 158 3.39 20.39 10.12
CA PHE A 158 3.94 20.18 8.78
C PHE A 158 4.23 21.49 8.02
N ALA A 159 3.47 22.56 8.30
CA ALA A 159 3.73 23.87 7.70
C ALA A 159 4.99 24.50 8.30
N ALA A 160 5.17 24.39 9.62
CA ALA A 160 6.38 24.85 10.29
C ALA A 160 7.61 24.04 9.86
N VAL A 161 7.49 22.72 9.68
CA VAL A 161 8.58 21.89 9.14
C VAL A 161 8.96 22.37 7.74
N ALA A 162 8.00 22.50 6.82
CA ALA A 162 8.25 23.03 5.49
C ALA A 162 8.90 24.43 5.51
N ARG A 163 8.54 25.27 6.48
CA ARG A 163 9.17 26.58 6.68
C ARG A 163 10.63 26.47 7.15
N ILE A 164 10.94 25.53 8.04
CA ILE A 164 12.32 25.21 8.45
C ILE A 164 13.15 24.77 7.24
N LEU A 165 12.59 23.95 6.33
CA LEU A 165 13.28 23.57 5.10
C LEU A 165 13.74 24.79 4.29
N LEU A 166 12.86 25.78 4.16
CA LEU A 166 13.14 27.02 3.45
C LEU A 166 14.14 27.91 4.20
N ASP A 167 13.88 28.18 5.48
CA ASP A 167 14.65 29.15 6.28
C ASP A 167 16.09 28.70 6.56
N HIS A 168 16.31 27.38 6.63
CA HIS A 168 17.63 26.80 6.89
C HIS A 168 18.29 26.21 5.65
N GLU A 169 17.75 26.49 4.46
CA GLU A 169 18.31 26.05 3.18
C GLU A 169 18.64 24.54 3.15
N ILE A 170 17.69 23.73 3.64
CA ILE A 170 17.86 22.28 3.73
C ILE A 170 18.11 21.70 2.33
N THR A 171 19.13 20.85 2.22
CA THR A 171 19.51 20.20 0.96
C THR A 171 19.13 18.73 0.90
N TYR A 172 19.04 18.06 2.06
CA TYR A 172 18.71 16.64 2.20
C TYR A 172 17.58 16.41 3.20
N THR A 173 16.61 15.58 2.83
CA THR A 173 15.59 15.07 3.73
C THR A 173 15.41 13.57 3.57
N SER A 174 14.98 12.91 4.64
CA SER A 174 14.55 11.50 4.63
C SER A 174 13.26 11.39 5.45
N ALA A 175 12.17 10.94 4.84
CA ALA A 175 10.85 10.90 5.46
C ALA A 175 9.97 9.80 4.84
N THR A 176 8.88 9.38 5.50
CA THR A 176 7.96 8.42 4.87
C THR A 176 7.18 9.10 3.73
N PRO A 177 6.68 8.35 2.73
CA PRO A 177 5.76 8.86 1.73
C PRO A 177 4.59 9.67 2.30
N SER A 178 3.95 9.19 3.37
CA SER A 178 2.84 9.90 4.03
C SER A 178 3.29 11.22 4.67
N GLU A 179 4.48 11.26 5.27
CA GLU A 179 5.03 12.48 5.87
C GLU A 179 5.33 13.54 4.81
N TYR A 180 5.96 13.16 3.70
CA TYR A 180 6.16 14.07 2.57
C TYR A 180 4.85 14.60 2.01
N LEU A 181 3.85 13.73 1.85
CA LEU A 181 2.54 14.16 1.37
C LEU A 181 1.89 15.19 2.30
N ALA A 182 2.03 15.00 3.62
CA ALA A 182 1.56 15.97 4.61
C ALA A 182 2.30 17.31 4.48
N TRP A 183 3.62 17.32 4.27
CA TRP A 183 4.38 18.55 4.03
C TRP A 183 3.91 19.28 2.76
N PHE A 184 3.65 18.55 1.67
CA PHE A 184 3.10 19.16 0.46
C PHE A 184 1.70 19.75 0.70
N ARG A 185 0.82 19.03 1.40
CA ARG A 185 -0.56 19.51 1.65
C ARG A 185 -0.63 20.74 2.54
N HIS A 186 0.27 20.85 3.52
CA HIS A 186 0.20 21.90 4.54
C HIS A 186 1.28 22.98 4.40
N GLY A 187 2.33 22.73 3.62
CA GLY A 187 3.50 23.59 3.50
C GLY A 187 4.03 23.78 2.07
N ALA A 188 3.22 23.49 1.04
CA ALA A 188 3.58 23.60 -0.38
C ALA A 188 4.33 24.89 -0.71
N ASP A 189 3.84 26.06 -0.26
CA ASP A 189 4.44 27.35 -0.61
C ASP A 189 5.91 27.43 -0.18
N SER A 190 6.26 26.95 1.02
CA SER A 190 7.64 26.92 1.51
C SER A 190 8.48 25.89 0.75
N LEU A 191 7.93 24.69 0.51
CA LEU A 191 8.63 23.63 -0.22
C LEU A 191 8.98 24.07 -1.65
N PHE A 192 8.02 24.64 -2.38
CA PHE A 192 8.23 25.13 -3.75
C PHE A 192 9.13 26.38 -3.82
N GLN A 193 9.46 27.01 -2.69
CA GLN A 193 10.46 28.08 -2.61
C GLN A 193 11.84 27.57 -2.17
N SER A 194 11.94 26.34 -1.66
CA SER A 194 13.16 25.75 -1.11
C SER A 194 14.11 25.26 -2.22
N LYS A 195 14.70 26.20 -2.97
CA LYS A 195 15.61 25.90 -4.09
C LYS A 195 16.87 25.14 -3.69
N SER A 196 17.25 25.18 -2.42
CA SER A 196 18.39 24.44 -1.88
C SER A 196 18.11 22.96 -1.72
N TRP A 197 16.84 22.53 -1.73
CA TRP A 197 16.47 21.13 -1.55
C TRP A 197 16.82 20.33 -2.80
N ARG A 198 17.75 19.38 -2.66
CA ARG A 198 18.31 18.59 -3.78
C ARG A 198 17.97 17.12 -3.68
N PHE A 199 17.89 16.58 -2.48
CA PHE A 199 17.75 15.14 -2.26
C PHE A 199 16.64 14.85 -1.26
N ALA A 200 15.81 13.89 -1.61
CA ALA A 200 14.81 13.31 -0.74
C ALA A 200 14.90 11.78 -0.83
N THR A 201 14.87 11.10 0.31
CA THR A 201 14.72 9.64 0.34
C THR A 201 13.45 9.28 1.09
N ALA A 202 12.68 8.34 0.57
CA ALA A 202 11.43 7.90 1.17
C ALA A 202 11.34 6.39 1.23
N GLY A 203 10.98 5.86 2.40
CA GLY A 203 10.86 4.43 2.63
C GLY A 203 9.81 4.07 3.66
N GLY A 204 9.61 2.77 3.83
CA GLY A 204 8.65 2.20 4.80
C GLY A 204 7.20 2.14 4.33
N GLU A 205 6.83 2.81 3.23
CA GLU A 205 5.48 2.81 2.66
C GLU A 205 5.54 2.83 1.13
N GLN A 206 4.43 2.47 0.48
CA GLN A 206 4.29 2.64 -0.97
C GLN A 206 4.01 4.10 -1.32
N PHE A 207 4.54 4.56 -2.46
CA PHE A 207 4.24 5.87 -3.00
C PHE A 207 2.79 5.94 -3.52
N SER A 208 2.07 6.99 -3.12
CA SER A 208 0.76 7.30 -3.70
C SER A 208 0.91 8.09 -5.01
N THR A 209 -0.08 7.96 -5.90
CA THR A 209 -0.13 8.75 -7.14
C THR A 209 -0.08 10.26 -6.87
N GLU A 210 -0.72 10.72 -5.80
CA GLU A 210 -0.72 12.12 -5.39
C GLU A 210 0.68 12.60 -4.98
N LEU A 211 1.41 11.80 -4.22
CA LEU A 211 2.78 12.14 -3.82
C LEU A 211 3.72 12.20 -5.03
N VAL A 212 3.61 11.25 -5.96
CA VAL A 212 4.38 11.26 -7.21
C VAL A 212 4.11 12.53 -8.01
N GLN A 213 2.85 12.96 -8.09
CA GLN A 213 2.48 14.21 -8.75
C GLN A 213 3.06 15.45 -8.03
N ALA A 214 3.08 15.47 -6.70
CA ALA A 214 3.65 16.58 -5.93
C ALA A 214 5.15 16.72 -6.15
N PHE A 215 5.90 15.61 -6.08
CA PHE A 215 7.33 15.61 -6.40
C PHE A 215 7.60 15.96 -7.87
N ARG A 216 6.74 15.55 -8.81
CA ARG A 216 6.84 15.96 -10.22
C ARG A 216 6.80 17.47 -10.40
N GLN A 217 5.90 18.14 -9.69
CA GLN A 217 5.82 19.61 -9.73
C GLN A 217 7.11 20.25 -9.19
N LEU A 218 7.70 19.68 -8.15
CA LEU A 218 8.94 20.17 -7.55
C LEU A 218 10.13 20.00 -8.51
N MET A 219 10.30 18.80 -9.09
CA MET A 219 11.36 18.51 -10.07
C MET A 219 11.29 19.42 -11.29
N ASN A 220 10.08 19.63 -11.84
CA ASN A 220 9.88 20.53 -12.96
C ASN A 220 10.24 21.99 -12.60
N ARG A 221 9.94 22.40 -11.37
CA ARG A 221 10.25 23.77 -10.89
C ARG A 221 11.75 23.99 -10.69
N PHE A 222 12.48 22.96 -10.26
CA PHE A 222 13.91 23.06 -9.98
C PHE A 222 14.80 22.50 -11.11
N GLU A 223 14.27 22.46 -12.33
CA GLU A 223 14.98 22.05 -13.55
C GLU A 223 15.71 20.70 -13.38
N HIS A 224 15.06 19.75 -12.72
CA HIS A 224 15.60 18.40 -12.44
C HIS A 224 16.87 18.38 -11.56
N SER A 225 17.21 19.47 -10.87
CA SER A 225 18.29 19.46 -9.86
C SER A 225 17.88 18.77 -8.55
N PHE A 226 16.58 18.52 -8.37
CA PHE A 226 16.00 17.75 -7.27
C PHE A 226 15.82 16.28 -7.65
N ARG A 227 16.23 15.37 -6.77
CA ARG A 227 16.12 13.92 -6.91
C ARG A 227 15.41 13.31 -5.70
N ILE A 228 14.50 12.37 -5.95
CA ILE A 228 13.76 11.62 -4.94
C ILE A 228 14.02 10.14 -5.13
N PHE A 229 14.29 9.45 -4.03
CA PHE A 229 14.58 8.03 -4.00
C PHE A 229 13.53 7.28 -3.19
N ASN A 230 13.16 6.10 -3.68
CA ASN A 230 12.35 5.12 -2.97
C ASN A 230 13.27 4.06 -2.37
N ASP A 231 13.22 3.91 -1.06
CA ASP A 231 14.11 3.07 -0.28
C ASP A 231 13.35 1.86 0.26
N TYR A 232 13.94 0.69 0.16
CA TYR A 232 13.43 -0.53 0.77
C TYR A 232 14.47 -1.16 1.69
N GLY A 233 14.06 -1.43 2.92
CA GLY A 233 14.76 -2.33 3.82
C GLY A 233 14.12 -2.36 5.20
N PRO A 234 14.25 -3.47 5.92
CA PRO A 234 13.88 -3.56 7.32
C PRO A 234 14.99 -3.00 8.22
N THR A 235 14.64 -2.66 9.46
CA THR A 235 15.61 -2.22 10.48
C THR A 235 16.75 -3.23 10.68
N GLU A 236 16.48 -4.52 10.57
CA GLU A 236 17.46 -5.61 10.63
C GLU A 236 18.51 -5.60 9.50
N CYS A 237 18.34 -4.74 8.50
CA CYS A 237 19.27 -4.55 7.38
C CYS A 237 19.84 -3.13 7.32
N SER A 238 19.79 -2.39 8.44
CA SER A 238 20.35 -1.03 8.58
C SER A 238 19.70 -0.05 7.61
N LEU A 239 18.41 0.23 7.84
CA LEU A 239 17.57 1.19 7.13
C LEU A 239 17.12 0.73 5.75
N SER A 240 18.01 0.72 4.76
CA SER A 240 17.68 0.28 3.40
C SER A 240 18.80 -0.57 2.80
N SER A 241 18.37 -1.59 2.05
CA SER A 241 19.23 -2.46 1.24
C SER A 241 19.08 -2.21 -0.25
N ASN A 242 17.96 -1.59 -0.65
CA ASN A 242 17.65 -1.28 -2.04
C ASN A 242 17.12 0.13 -2.18
N GLU A 243 17.34 0.70 -3.36
CA GLU A 243 16.91 2.05 -3.67
C GLU A 243 16.59 2.21 -5.16
N LEU A 244 15.55 3.00 -5.46
CA LEU A 244 15.16 3.42 -6.79
C LEU A 244 15.11 4.94 -6.86
N GLU A 245 15.86 5.56 -7.77
CA GLU A 245 15.59 6.93 -8.16
C GLU A 245 14.23 7.00 -8.87
N VAL A 246 13.29 7.76 -8.31
CA VAL A 246 11.92 7.83 -8.82
C VAL A 246 11.91 8.69 -10.09
N ILE A 247 11.99 8.02 -11.23
CA ILE A 247 11.82 8.64 -12.55
C ILE A 247 10.32 8.77 -12.81
N LEU A 248 9.87 10.01 -12.94
CA LEU A 248 8.47 10.38 -12.95
C LEU A 248 7.67 9.85 -14.15
N GLU A 249 8.33 9.50 -15.24
CA GLU A 249 7.71 8.90 -16.42
C GLU A 249 7.34 7.43 -16.21
N SER A 250 7.91 6.78 -15.19
CA SER A 250 7.56 5.40 -14.84
C SER A 250 6.20 5.34 -14.15
N GLN A 251 5.31 4.46 -14.64
CA GLN A 251 4.04 4.19 -13.96
C GLN A 251 4.19 3.22 -12.77
N HIS A 252 5.38 2.64 -12.59
CA HIS A 252 5.61 1.61 -11.58
C HIS A 252 6.89 1.92 -10.78
N ILE A 253 6.73 2.06 -9.47
CA ILE A 253 7.82 2.34 -8.51
C ILE A 253 8.16 1.01 -7.84
N THR A 254 9.30 0.43 -8.22
CA THR A 254 9.83 -0.80 -7.62
C THR A 254 10.61 -0.48 -6.34
N ALA A 255 11.05 -1.51 -5.61
CA ALA A 255 11.98 -1.38 -4.50
C ALA A 255 13.42 -1.09 -4.96
N GLY A 256 13.68 -1.04 -6.27
CA GLY A 256 14.93 -0.56 -6.83
C GLY A 256 16.08 -1.55 -6.80
N ARG A 257 17.29 -1.06 -7.02
CA ARG A 257 18.51 -1.89 -7.10
C ARG A 257 19.17 -2.01 -5.75
N THR A 258 19.94 -3.08 -5.58
CA THR A 258 20.65 -3.37 -4.35
C THR A 258 21.78 -2.36 -4.14
N LEU A 259 21.90 -1.80 -2.94
CA LEU A 259 22.95 -0.88 -2.54
C LEU A 259 24.32 -1.58 -2.43
N PRO A 260 25.44 -0.85 -2.52
CA PRO A 260 26.78 -1.40 -2.30
C PRO A 260 26.91 -2.24 -1.03
N ASN A 261 27.58 -3.39 -1.17
CA ASN A 261 27.82 -4.39 -0.10
C ASN A 261 26.57 -5.04 0.49
N TYR A 262 25.43 -4.96 -0.19
CA TYR A 262 24.25 -5.79 0.05
C TYR A 262 24.10 -6.85 -1.05
N ALA A 263 23.36 -7.91 -0.74
CA ALA A 263 22.90 -8.88 -1.73
C ALA A 263 21.44 -9.25 -1.43
N ILE A 264 20.64 -9.36 -2.48
CA ILE A 264 19.24 -9.75 -2.41
C ILE A 264 19.07 -11.11 -3.04
N TYR A 265 18.42 -12.02 -2.32
CA TYR A 265 18.05 -13.34 -2.78
C TYR A 265 16.53 -13.48 -2.74
N ILE A 266 15.96 -14.02 -3.80
CA ILE A 266 14.58 -14.46 -3.81
C ILE A 266 14.61 -15.97 -3.59
N ILE A 267 13.98 -16.45 -2.53
CA ILE A 267 14.17 -17.80 -2.00
C ILE A 267 12.82 -18.56 -1.99
N ASP A 268 12.85 -19.86 -2.25
CA ASP A 268 11.71 -20.77 -2.12
C ASP A 268 11.58 -21.40 -0.72
N GLU A 269 10.58 -22.25 -0.52
CA GLU A 269 10.31 -22.92 0.77
C GLU A 269 11.43 -23.89 1.21
N ASP A 270 12.26 -24.36 0.26
CA ASP A 270 13.37 -25.28 0.48
C ASP A 270 14.72 -24.53 0.64
N LEU A 271 14.69 -23.20 0.80
CA LEU A 271 15.85 -22.31 0.92
C LEU A 271 16.77 -22.25 -0.32
N ASN A 272 16.22 -22.47 -1.52
CA ASN A 272 16.96 -22.34 -2.77
C ASN A 272 16.73 -20.96 -3.42
N PRO A 273 17.79 -20.32 -3.97
CA PRO A 273 17.64 -19.14 -4.80
C PRO A 273 16.84 -19.41 -6.07
N LEU A 274 15.81 -18.60 -6.27
CA LEU A 274 14.94 -18.63 -7.45
C LEU A 274 15.55 -17.82 -8.62
N PRO A 275 15.29 -18.22 -9.87
CA PRO A 275 15.69 -17.44 -11.04
C PRO A 275 15.01 -16.06 -11.10
N ILE A 276 15.61 -15.15 -11.87
CA ILE A 276 15.02 -13.85 -12.20
C ILE A 276 13.59 -14.03 -12.75
N GLY A 277 12.66 -13.20 -12.28
CA GLY A 277 11.25 -13.20 -12.66
C GLY A 277 10.35 -14.11 -11.83
N PHE A 278 10.91 -15.03 -11.03
CA PHE A 278 10.11 -15.90 -10.18
C PHE A 278 9.82 -15.25 -8.81
N PRO A 279 8.55 -15.23 -8.37
CA PRO A 279 8.20 -14.69 -7.05
C PRO A 279 8.54 -15.68 -5.93
N GLY A 280 9.14 -15.16 -4.87
CA GLY A 280 9.47 -15.91 -3.65
C GLY A 280 9.66 -14.98 -2.45
N GLU A 281 10.31 -15.47 -1.42
CA GLU A 281 10.60 -14.71 -0.21
C GLU A 281 11.88 -13.88 -0.38
N ILE A 282 11.87 -12.64 0.09
CA ILE A 282 13.03 -11.74 0.03
C ILE A 282 13.96 -12.04 1.19
N TYR A 283 15.21 -12.35 0.89
CA TYR A 283 16.30 -12.46 1.85
C TYR A 283 17.39 -11.45 1.54
N ILE A 284 17.91 -10.82 2.60
CA ILE A 284 18.90 -9.75 2.48
C ILE A 284 20.19 -10.21 3.16
N ALA A 285 21.30 -10.21 2.44
CA ALA A 285 22.63 -10.49 2.97
C ALA A 285 23.55 -9.27 2.82
N GLY A 286 24.72 -9.34 3.46
CA GLY A 286 25.78 -8.35 3.30
C GLY A 286 26.01 -7.47 4.52
N ALA A 287 26.75 -6.38 4.32
CA ALA A 287 27.36 -5.61 5.40
C ALA A 287 26.35 -4.86 6.28
N GLY A 288 25.13 -4.60 5.79
CA GLY A 288 24.07 -3.97 6.59
C GLY A 288 23.23 -4.92 7.44
N VAL A 289 23.42 -6.24 7.33
CA VAL A 289 22.65 -7.20 8.15
C VAL A 289 23.06 -7.10 9.62
N ALA A 290 22.07 -6.91 10.49
CA ALA A 290 22.24 -6.74 11.92
C ALA A 290 22.99 -7.91 12.59
N ILE A 291 23.51 -7.64 13.78
CA ILE A 291 24.12 -8.69 14.61
C ILE A 291 23.07 -9.76 14.94
N GLY A 292 21.88 -9.31 15.34
CA GLY A 292 20.74 -10.15 15.72
C GLY A 292 19.74 -9.38 16.59
N TYR A 293 18.91 -10.12 17.33
CA TYR A 293 18.01 -9.57 18.33
C TYR A 293 18.61 -9.64 19.74
N LEU A 294 18.46 -8.55 20.50
CA LEU A 294 18.88 -8.44 21.89
C LEU A 294 18.19 -9.51 22.75
N ASN A 295 18.99 -10.27 23.51
CA ASN A 295 18.54 -11.31 24.43
C ASN A 295 17.56 -12.34 23.84
N ASN A 296 17.51 -12.50 22.51
CA ASN A 296 16.57 -13.38 21.83
C ASN A 296 17.31 -14.25 20.80
N PRO A 297 18.08 -15.25 21.27
CA PRO A 297 18.88 -16.11 20.40
C PRO A 297 18.00 -16.98 19.48
N GLU A 298 16.80 -17.39 19.93
CA GLU A 298 15.89 -18.23 19.14
C GLU A 298 15.39 -17.51 17.89
N ASP A 299 14.85 -16.30 18.04
CA ASP A 299 14.46 -15.51 16.87
C ASP A 299 15.68 -15.09 16.05
N THR A 300 16.83 -14.87 16.68
CA THR A 300 18.06 -14.54 15.96
C THR A 300 18.47 -15.68 15.04
N GLU A 301 18.52 -16.92 15.54
CA GLU A 301 18.86 -18.09 14.74
C GLU A 301 17.83 -18.34 13.65
N ARG A 302 16.54 -18.15 13.95
CA ARG A 302 15.45 -18.33 12.98
C ARG A 302 15.45 -17.28 11.86
N LYS A 303 15.85 -16.04 12.17
CA LYS A 303 15.76 -14.90 11.24
C LYS A 303 17.06 -14.55 10.55
N PHE A 304 18.20 -14.85 11.16
CA PHE A 304 19.52 -14.54 10.63
C PHE A 304 20.22 -15.86 10.27
N LEU A 305 19.90 -16.34 9.08
CA LEU A 305 20.31 -17.66 8.61
C LEU A 305 21.69 -17.63 7.99
N LYS A 306 22.42 -18.74 8.12
CA LYS A 306 23.61 -19.03 7.33
C LYS A 306 23.26 -20.04 6.24
N THR A 307 23.71 -19.81 5.01
CA THR A 307 23.51 -20.74 3.88
C THR A 307 24.85 -21.10 3.23
N SER A 308 24.80 -21.96 2.21
CA SER A 308 25.98 -22.31 1.41
C SER A 308 26.52 -21.16 0.56
N PHE A 309 25.72 -20.11 0.33
CA PHE A 309 26.04 -18.98 -0.54
C PHE A 309 26.09 -17.63 0.19
N ALA A 310 25.69 -17.57 1.46
CA ALA A 310 25.81 -16.37 2.29
C ALA A 310 26.15 -16.75 3.75
N ASP A 311 27.16 -16.07 4.32
CA ASP A 311 27.56 -16.29 5.71
C ASP A 311 26.49 -15.86 6.72
N LYS A 312 25.70 -14.84 6.37
CA LYS A 312 24.53 -14.39 7.12
C LYS A 312 23.54 -13.69 6.18
N MET A 313 22.27 -14.07 6.26
CA MET A 313 21.15 -13.43 5.58
C MET A 313 19.96 -13.25 6.52
N TYR A 314 19.26 -12.13 6.39
CA TYR A 314 18.05 -11.84 7.12
C TYR A 314 16.80 -12.27 6.34
N HIS A 315 15.92 -13.00 7.02
CA HIS A 315 14.61 -13.45 6.53
C HIS A 315 13.55 -12.37 6.74
N THR A 316 13.22 -11.62 5.68
CA THR A 316 12.34 -10.44 5.76
C THR A 316 10.87 -10.77 6.02
N ARG A 317 10.39 -11.93 5.52
CA ARG A 317 8.96 -12.27 5.35
C ARG A 317 8.21 -11.33 4.42
N ASP A 318 8.95 -10.65 3.55
CA ASP A 318 8.41 -9.94 2.42
C ASP A 318 8.48 -10.84 1.19
N ARG A 319 7.47 -10.74 0.32
CA ARG A 319 7.42 -11.45 -0.95
C ARG A 319 7.87 -10.51 -2.06
N GLY A 320 8.67 -11.01 -3.00
CA GLY A 320 9.17 -10.23 -4.11
C GLY A 320 9.70 -11.07 -5.26
N LEU A 321 10.16 -10.37 -6.30
CA LEU A 321 10.91 -10.97 -7.40
C LEU A 321 12.00 -10.02 -7.88
N LEU A 322 13.06 -10.57 -8.48
CA LEU A 322 14.05 -9.79 -9.20
C LEU A 322 13.65 -9.67 -10.66
N ARG A 323 13.62 -8.44 -11.19
CA ARG A 323 13.34 -8.16 -12.60
C ARG A 323 14.60 -8.34 -13.44
N ALA A 324 14.43 -8.48 -14.75
CA ALA A 324 15.53 -8.65 -15.70
C ALA A 324 16.53 -7.47 -15.72
N ASP A 325 16.09 -6.28 -15.31
CA ASP A 325 16.92 -5.09 -15.17
C ASP A 325 17.67 -4.99 -13.83
N GLY A 326 17.55 -6.02 -12.98
CA GLY A 326 18.17 -6.12 -11.66
C GLY A 326 17.43 -5.35 -10.55
N THR A 327 16.26 -4.78 -10.81
CA THR A 327 15.44 -4.15 -9.77
C THR A 327 14.63 -5.19 -8.99
N LEU A 328 14.43 -4.92 -7.70
CA LEU A 328 13.60 -5.71 -6.81
C LEU A 328 12.16 -5.20 -6.89
N GLU A 329 11.22 -6.09 -7.14
CA GLU A 329 9.79 -5.82 -7.04
C GLU A 329 9.24 -6.38 -5.73
N PHE A 330 8.64 -5.49 -4.92
CA PHE A 330 7.98 -5.87 -3.67
C PHE A 330 6.52 -6.20 -3.94
N LEU A 331 6.09 -7.41 -3.57
CA LEU A 331 4.75 -7.94 -3.83
C LEU A 331 3.85 -7.97 -2.58
N GLY A 332 4.38 -7.62 -1.42
CA GLY A 332 3.63 -7.58 -0.16
C GLY A 332 4.31 -8.37 0.96
N ARG A 333 3.70 -8.34 2.15
CA ARG A 333 4.15 -9.15 3.29
C ARG A 333 3.46 -10.49 3.31
N ILE A 334 4.18 -11.50 3.78
CA ILE A 334 3.67 -12.87 3.85
C ILE A 334 2.67 -13.00 5.02
N ASP A 335 2.81 -12.26 6.14
CA ASP A 335 2.00 -12.54 7.36
C ASP A 335 1.81 -11.42 8.44
N SER A 336 2.21 -10.15 8.28
CA SER A 336 2.38 -9.28 9.48
C SER A 336 1.17 -8.52 10.03
N ASP A 337 0.27 -7.99 9.20
CA ASP A 337 -0.68 -6.99 9.72
C ASP A 337 -1.80 -7.67 10.52
N THR A 338 -2.19 -8.87 10.08
CA THR A 338 -3.24 -9.67 10.69
C THR A 338 -2.87 -10.15 12.10
N GLN A 339 -1.63 -10.58 12.32
CA GLN A 339 -1.23 -11.21 13.58
C GLN A 339 -1.21 -10.23 14.76
N SER A 340 -0.81 -8.97 14.57
CA SER A 340 -0.73 -7.97 15.65
C SER A 340 -2.11 -7.61 16.22
N ILE A 341 -3.14 -7.51 15.37
CA ILE A 341 -4.51 -7.29 15.83
C ILE A 341 -5.06 -8.54 16.52
N LEU A 342 -4.80 -9.75 15.98
CA LEU A 342 -5.25 -10.99 16.61
C LEU A 342 -4.67 -11.18 18.02
N THR A 343 -3.37 -10.90 18.20
CA THR A 343 -2.73 -10.94 19.52
C THR A 343 -3.31 -9.90 20.47
N ALA A 344 -3.49 -8.65 20.03
CA ALA A 344 -4.06 -7.58 20.86
C ALA A 344 -5.53 -7.82 21.23
N ALA A 345 -6.28 -8.51 20.38
CA ALA A 345 -7.67 -8.89 20.60
C ALA A 345 -7.83 -10.06 21.59
N ASN A 346 -6.76 -10.69 22.06
CA ASN A 346 -6.76 -11.74 23.09
C ASN A 346 -7.84 -12.83 22.87
N GLY A 347 -7.95 -13.32 21.63
CA GLY A 347 -8.91 -14.35 21.24
C GLY A 347 -10.35 -13.87 20.98
N GLN A 348 -10.64 -12.58 21.15
CA GLN A 348 -11.97 -11.99 20.91
C GLN A 348 -12.24 -11.72 19.43
N VAL A 349 -11.18 -11.61 18.61
CA VAL A 349 -11.21 -11.58 17.15
C VAL A 349 -10.60 -12.89 16.65
N SER A 350 -11.29 -13.60 15.75
CA SER A 350 -10.83 -14.89 15.20
C SER A 350 -10.02 -14.71 13.92
N GLU A 351 -10.35 -13.72 13.10
CA GLU A 351 -9.68 -13.46 11.82
C GLU A 351 -9.67 -11.95 11.54
N VAL A 352 -8.67 -11.46 10.82
CA VAL A 352 -8.64 -10.05 10.39
C VAL A 352 -7.87 -9.85 9.09
N VAL A 353 -8.37 -8.96 8.23
CA VAL A 353 -7.73 -8.60 6.94
C VAL A 353 -7.73 -7.09 6.80
N PHE A 354 -6.67 -6.53 6.23
CA PHE A 354 -6.55 -5.10 6.00
C PHE A 354 -6.90 -4.75 4.56
N THR A 355 -7.54 -3.59 4.38
CA THR A 355 -7.80 -3.01 3.07
C THR A 355 -7.49 -1.52 3.10
N SER A 356 -6.92 -1.03 2.02
CA SER A 356 -6.79 0.39 1.74
C SER A 356 -8.09 0.90 1.12
N ARG A 357 -8.73 1.92 1.71
CA ARG A 357 -10.03 2.47 1.25
C ARG A 357 -10.01 3.99 1.15
N GLY A 358 -10.81 4.55 0.25
CA GLY A 358 -11.06 6.00 0.16
C GLY A 358 -10.03 6.80 -0.64
N ASN A 359 -10.28 8.12 -0.74
CA ASN A 359 -9.37 9.12 -1.29
C ASN A 359 -9.43 10.38 -0.38
N PRO A 360 -8.42 10.64 0.47
CA PRO A 360 -7.16 9.91 0.57
C PRO A 360 -7.33 8.48 1.10
N THR A 361 -6.39 7.63 0.71
CA THR A 361 -6.36 6.23 1.11
C THR A 361 -6.12 6.10 2.61
N ILE A 362 -7.03 5.42 3.31
CA ILE A 362 -6.94 5.08 4.71
C ILE A 362 -6.87 3.56 4.89
N LEU A 363 -6.09 3.12 5.87
CA LEU A 363 -6.01 1.71 6.25
C LEU A 363 -7.26 1.32 7.04
N VAL A 364 -7.97 0.26 6.64
CA VAL A 364 -9.16 -0.26 7.32
C VAL A 364 -8.97 -1.74 7.59
N ALA A 365 -9.10 -2.16 8.85
CA ALA A 365 -9.08 -3.57 9.23
C ALA A 365 -10.51 -4.14 9.22
N HIS A 366 -10.70 -5.33 8.66
CA HIS A 366 -11.95 -6.09 8.66
C HIS A 366 -11.77 -7.30 9.55
N ALA A 367 -12.48 -7.34 10.68
CA ALA A 367 -12.32 -8.34 11.72
C ALA A 367 -13.56 -9.25 11.80
N VAL A 368 -13.32 -10.55 11.95
CA VAL A 368 -14.34 -11.54 12.31
C VAL A 368 -14.30 -11.73 13.82
N LEU A 369 -15.44 -11.53 14.49
CA LEU A 369 -15.51 -11.69 15.94
C LEU A 369 -15.65 -13.16 16.32
N SER A 370 -14.97 -13.55 17.40
CA SER A 370 -15.17 -14.86 18.01
C SER A 370 -16.47 -14.92 18.82
N SER A 371 -16.90 -16.13 19.18
CA SER A 371 -18.02 -16.34 20.10
C SER A 371 -17.78 -15.79 21.52
N THR A 372 -16.55 -15.41 21.85
CA THR A 372 -16.16 -14.82 23.14
C THR A 372 -16.08 -13.30 23.10
N ALA A 373 -16.43 -12.67 21.98
CA ALA A 373 -16.42 -11.23 21.83
C ALA A 373 -17.41 -10.53 22.78
N PRO A 374 -17.09 -9.33 23.30
CA PRO A 374 -18.00 -8.57 24.17
C PRO A 374 -19.28 -8.14 23.45
N THR A 375 -20.40 -8.05 24.18
CA THR A 375 -21.70 -7.59 23.65
C THR A 375 -21.64 -6.14 23.13
N ASN A 376 -20.76 -5.30 23.69
CA ASN A 376 -20.52 -3.95 23.18
C ASN A 376 -19.33 -3.94 22.20
N THR A 377 -19.57 -4.50 21.02
CA THR A 377 -18.57 -4.66 19.96
C THR A 377 -17.93 -3.34 19.53
N GLN A 378 -18.70 -2.26 19.40
CA GLN A 378 -18.19 -1.00 18.90
C GLN A 378 -17.18 -0.36 19.87
N GLN A 379 -17.47 -0.38 21.16
CA GLN A 379 -16.55 0.11 22.18
C GLN A 379 -15.29 -0.76 22.26
N PHE A 380 -15.45 -2.09 22.21
CA PHE A 380 -14.32 -3.02 22.17
C PHE A 380 -13.36 -2.74 20.99
N LEU A 381 -13.89 -2.58 19.78
CA LEU A 381 -13.07 -2.32 18.59
C LEU A 381 -12.37 -0.95 18.63
N GLN A 382 -13.01 0.07 19.21
CA GLN A 382 -12.38 1.38 19.44
C GLN A 382 -11.24 1.29 20.45
N THR A 383 -11.44 0.57 21.55
CA THR A 383 -10.37 0.33 22.54
C THR A 383 -9.24 -0.49 21.94
N LEU A 384 -9.55 -1.54 21.18
CA LEU A 384 -8.57 -2.37 20.49
C LEU A 384 -7.73 -1.55 19.51
N ALA A 385 -8.36 -0.71 18.68
CA ALA A 385 -7.65 0.18 17.76
C ALA A 385 -6.68 1.12 18.51
N ALA A 386 -7.13 1.70 19.63
CA ALA A 386 -6.31 2.62 20.43
C ALA A 386 -5.17 1.91 21.21
N SER A 387 -5.32 0.61 21.50
CA SER A 387 -4.35 -0.18 22.27
C SER A 387 -3.41 -1.02 21.41
N LEU A 388 -3.50 -0.93 20.07
CA LEU A 388 -2.62 -1.68 19.18
C LEU A 388 -1.15 -1.31 19.46
N PRO A 389 -0.25 -2.30 19.64
CA PRO A 389 1.17 -2.06 19.90
C PRO A 389 1.94 -1.63 18.64
N LEU A 390 1.28 -0.92 17.73
CA LEU A 390 1.79 -0.48 16.42
C LEU A 390 2.13 1.03 16.45
N PRO A 391 3.11 1.48 15.65
CA PRO A 391 3.35 2.91 15.42
C PRO A 391 2.10 3.61 14.88
N GLN A 392 1.89 4.89 15.22
CA GLN A 392 0.65 5.63 14.91
C GLN A 392 0.26 5.63 13.41
N TYR A 393 1.24 5.59 12.51
CA TYR A 393 0.99 5.54 11.06
C TYR A 393 0.50 4.16 10.55
N MET A 394 0.68 3.10 11.34
CA MET A 394 0.18 1.75 11.06
C MET A 394 -1.16 1.44 11.75
N HIS A 395 -1.73 2.42 12.47
CA HIS A 395 -3.06 2.24 13.07
C HIS A 395 -4.12 2.26 11.96
N PRO A 396 -4.98 1.24 11.85
CA PRO A 396 -6.11 1.31 10.95
C PRO A 396 -7.03 2.46 11.39
N ALA A 397 -7.46 3.28 10.44
CA ALA A 397 -8.40 4.37 10.68
C ALA A 397 -9.76 3.87 11.22
N ALA A 398 -10.10 2.61 10.93
CA ALA A 398 -11.23 1.91 11.50
C ALA A 398 -11.01 0.39 11.52
N ILE A 399 -11.60 -0.28 12.52
CA ILE A 399 -11.79 -1.74 12.52
C ILE A 399 -13.28 -2.01 12.32
N LEU A 400 -13.64 -2.71 11.25
CA LEU A 400 -15.01 -3.04 10.87
C LEU A 400 -15.27 -4.53 11.08
N THR A 401 -16.44 -4.87 11.59
CA THR A 401 -16.86 -6.27 11.71
C THR A 401 -17.38 -6.82 10.40
N ILE A 402 -16.95 -8.03 10.06
CA ILE A 402 -17.49 -8.83 8.97
C ILE A 402 -17.84 -10.23 9.46
N ASP A 403 -18.83 -10.86 8.83
CA ASP A 403 -19.34 -12.17 9.27
C ASP A 403 -18.34 -13.32 9.03
N ARG A 404 -17.50 -13.20 8.00
CA ARG A 404 -16.44 -14.17 7.64
C ARG A 404 -15.45 -13.56 6.67
N ILE A 405 -14.18 -13.95 6.75
CA ILE A 405 -13.22 -13.71 5.67
C ILE A 405 -13.34 -14.87 4.69
N THR A 406 -13.69 -14.56 3.44
CA THR A 406 -13.75 -15.59 2.40
C THR A 406 -12.35 -15.71 1.81
N LEU A 407 -11.54 -16.65 2.31
CA LEU A 407 -10.28 -16.99 1.66
C LEU A 407 -10.57 -17.57 0.27
N THR A 408 -9.85 -17.10 -0.74
CA THR A 408 -9.90 -17.67 -2.09
C THR A 408 -9.21 -19.04 -2.07
N THR A 409 -9.99 -20.11 -2.16
CA THR A 409 -9.51 -21.48 -2.33
C THR A 409 -9.46 -21.83 -3.82
N SER A 410 -8.86 -22.96 -4.17
CA SER A 410 -8.91 -23.47 -5.56
C SER A 410 -10.34 -23.69 -6.08
N ALA A 411 -11.32 -23.90 -5.19
CA ALA A 411 -12.73 -24.02 -5.54
C ALA A 411 -13.49 -22.68 -5.58
N SER A 412 -12.86 -21.57 -5.20
CA SER A 412 -13.53 -20.27 -5.15
C SER A 412 -13.88 -19.78 -6.55
N ASP A 413 -15.16 -19.48 -6.73
CA ASP A 413 -15.72 -18.90 -7.94
C ASP A 413 -15.44 -17.39 -7.99
N PHE A 414 -14.82 -16.97 -9.08
CA PHE A 414 -14.39 -15.61 -9.39
C PHE A 414 -15.52 -14.59 -9.24
N PHE A 415 -16.73 -14.91 -9.69
CA PHE A 415 -17.87 -13.99 -9.59
C PHE A 415 -18.46 -13.98 -8.17
N HIS A 416 -18.45 -15.11 -7.49
CA HIS A 416 -18.93 -15.18 -6.10
C HIS A 416 -18.02 -14.46 -5.11
N VAL A 417 -16.72 -14.33 -5.40
CA VAL A 417 -15.78 -13.54 -4.58
C VAL A 417 -15.71 -12.06 -4.96
N GLY A 418 -16.62 -11.58 -5.82
CA GLY A 418 -16.75 -10.17 -6.18
C GLY A 418 -16.14 -9.77 -7.52
N GLY A 419 -15.67 -10.72 -8.32
CA GLY A 419 -15.32 -10.51 -9.72
C GLY A 419 -16.54 -10.19 -10.58
N ASP A 420 -16.33 -9.42 -11.64
CA ASP A 420 -17.34 -9.10 -12.63
C ASP A 420 -16.76 -9.25 -14.05
N SER A 421 -17.57 -9.01 -15.08
CA SER A 421 -17.12 -9.16 -16.46
C SER A 421 -15.96 -8.21 -16.84
N MET A 422 -15.81 -7.06 -16.18
CA MET A 422 -14.70 -6.14 -16.42
C MET A 422 -13.42 -6.66 -15.78
N LEU A 423 -13.50 -7.10 -14.53
CA LEU A 423 -12.39 -7.77 -13.84
C LEU A 423 -12.01 -9.07 -14.55
N LEU A 424 -12.95 -9.77 -15.20
CA LEU A 424 -12.65 -10.97 -15.98
C LEU A 424 -11.88 -10.63 -17.27
N ILE A 425 -12.16 -9.49 -17.89
CA ILE A 425 -11.40 -8.99 -19.05
C ILE A 425 -9.99 -8.57 -18.62
N GLU A 426 -9.87 -7.90 -17.48
CA GLU A 426 -8.57 -7.55 -16.90
C GLU A 426 -7.78 -8.80 -16.53
N LEU A 427 -8.42 -9.79 -15.91
CA LEU A 427 -7.84 -11.09 -15.61
C LEU A 427 -7.39 -11.80 -16.89
N ARG A 428 -8.18 -11.79 -17.96
CA ARG A 428 -7.80 -12.35 -19.27
C ARG A 428 -6.55 -11.66 -19.83
N ASN A 429 -6.50 -10.33 -19.75
CA ASN A 429 -5.35 -9.56 -20.23
C ASN A 429 -4.11 -9.82 -19.38
N PHE A 430 -4.29 -9.99 -18.07
CA PHE A 430 -3.24 -10.38 -17.14
C PHE A 430 -2.73 -11.79 -17.45
N VAL A 431 -3.62 -12.77 -17.60
CA VAL A 431 -3.26 -14.16 -17.97
C VAL A 431 -2.52 -14.19 -19.30
N ARG A 432 -2.97 -13.42 -20.29
CA ARG A 432 -2.30 -13.28 -21.59
C ARG A 432 -0.91 -12.69 -21.47
N ARG A 433 -0.73 -11.68 -20.61
CA ARG A 433 0.57 -11.01 -20.43
C ARG A 433 1.55 -11.89 -19.65
N GLU A 434 1.09 -12.52 -18.58
CA GLU A 434 1.97 -13.26 -17.66
C GLU A 434 2.27 -14.69 -18.14
N PHE A 435 1.30 -15.36 -18.77
CA PHE A 435 1.46 -16.75 -19.21
C PHE A 435 1.58 -16.92 -20.72
N ASP A 436 1.50 -15.82 -21.50
CA ASP A 436 1.56 -15.82 -22.97
C ASP A 436 0.50 -16.74 -23.63
N VAL A 437 -0.61 -16.98 -22.93
CA VAL A 437 -1.76 -17.78 -23.38
C VAL A 437 -2.93 -16.86 -23.70
N THR A 438 -3.53 -17.03 -24.88
CA THR A 438 -4.77 -16.34 -25.24
C THR A 438 -5.96 -17.28 -25.01
N LEU A 439 -6.68 -17.07 -23.92
CA LEU A 439 -7.96 -17.76 -23.66
C LEU A 439 -9.15 -16.90 -24.06
N PRO A 440 -10.17 -17.47 -24.71
CA PRO A 440 -11.44 -16.78 -24.94
C PRO A 440 -12.06 -16.30 -23.64
N LEU A 441 -12.70 -15.12 -23.66
CA LEU A 441 -13.36 -14.59 -22.44
C LEU A 441 -14.47 -15.53 -21.99
N LEU A 442 -15.18 -16.12 -22.95
CA LEU A 442 -16.22 -17.12 -22.71
C LEU A 442 -15.68 -18.35 -21.95
N ARG A 443 -14.45 -18.78 -22.24
CA ARG A 443 -13.83 -19.92 -21.54
C ARG A 443 -13.49 -19.59 -20.09
N LEU A 444 -13.03 -18.38 -19.81
CA LEU A 444 -12.82 -17.92 -18.43
C LEU A 444 -14.15 -17.73 -17.69
N PHE A 445 -15.21 -17.37 -18.42
CA PHE A 445 -16.56 -17.26 -17.86
C PHE A 445 -17.16 -18.63 -17.49
N GLU A 446 -17.00 -19.64 -18.36
CA GLU A 446 -17.46 -21.02 -18.11
C GLU A 446 -16.63 -21.76 -17.06
N HIS A 447 -15.36 -21.38 -16.90
CA HIS A 447 -14.43 -21.93 -15.91
C HIS A 447 -14.26 -20.96 -14.74
N SER A 448 -15.33 -20.53 -14.11
CA SER A 448 -15.34 -19.44 -13.13
C SER A 448 -14.55 -19.70 -11.83
N THR A 449 -14.12 -20.93 -11.52
CA THR A 449 -13.33 -21.22 -10.31
C THR A 449 -11.82 -21.21 -10.58
N LEU A 450 -11.01 -20.87 -9.58
CA LEU A 450 -9.54 -20.80 -9.73
C LEU A 450 -8.93 -22.11 -10.26
N SER A 451 -9.39 -23.27 -9.78
CA SER A 451 -8.97 -24.59 -10.26
C SER A 451 -9.39 -24.85 -11.71
N ALA A 452 -10.59 -24.41 -12.09
CA ALA A 452 -11.08 -24.59 -13.46
C ALA A 452 -10.37 -23.66 -14.44
N MET A 453 -10.13 -22.39 -14.07
CA MET A 453 -9.32 -21.45 -14.86
C MET A 453 -7.90 -21.97 -15.06
N SER A 454 -7.25 -22.41 -13.98
CA SER A 454 -5.89 -22.99 -14.04
C SER A 454 -5.83 -24.21 -14.96
N SER A 455 -6.82 -25.11 -14.86
CA SER A 455 -6.93 -26.29 -15.73
C SER A 455 -7.21 -25.93 -17.20
N ALA A 456 -7.82 -24.77 -17.48
CA ALA A 456 -8.06 -24.29 -18.84
C ALA A 456 -6.82 -23.58 -19.44
N ILE A 457 -5.97 -22.98 -18.61
CA ILE A 457 -4.71 -22.32 -19.02
C ILE A 457 -3.63 -23.35 -19.33
N HIS A 458 -3.52 -24.42 -18.52
CA HIS A 458 -2.44 -25.41 -18.58
C HIS A 458 -2.29 -26.17 -19.93
N PRO A 459 -3.36 -26.51 -20.68
CA PRO A 459 -3.24 -27.12 -22.01
C PRO A 459 -2.91 -26.10 -23.11
N ALA A 460 -3.35 -24.85 -22.93
CA ALA A 460 -3.23 -23.78 -23.93
C ALA A 460 -1.84 -23.12 -23.96
N SER A 461 -1.02 -23.34 -22.92
CA SER A 461 0.41 -23.00 -22.92
C SER A 461 1.28 -23.97 -23.75
N ASN A 462 0.76 -25.16 -24.08
CA ASN A 462 1.48 -26.20 -24.83
C ASN A 462 1.08 -26.30 -26.31
N SER A 463 0.12 -25.51 -26.80
CA SER A 463 -0.31 -25.50 -28.21
C SER A 463 0.27 -24.32 -28.98
N GLU A 464 0.63 -24.53 -30.26
CA GLU A 464 1.08 -23.46 -31.16
C GLU A 464 0.06 -22.31 -31.22
N LYS A 465 0.58 -21.08 -31.14
CA LYS A 465 -0.20 -19.84 -31.06
C LYS A 465 -1.11 -19.67 -32.29
N PRO A 466 -2.41 -19.43 -32.12
CA PRO A 466 -3.25 -19.00 -33.23
C PRO A 466 -2.88 -17.55 -33.61
N SER A 467 -2.57 -17.32 -34.88
CA SER A 467 -2.18 -16.01 -35.44
C SER A 467 -3.32 -14.98 -35.51
N SER A 468 -4.54 -15.38 -35.17
CA SER A 468 -5.73 -14.53 -35.15
C SER A 468 -6.76 -15.06 -34.15
N ILE A 469 -7.48 -14.15 -33.50
CA ILE A 469 -8.59 -14.48 -32.59
C ILE A 469 -9.72 -15.08 -33.42
N ASP A 470 -10.12 -16.31 -33.12
CA ASP A 470 -11.30 -16.95 -33.71
C ASP A 470 -12.57 -16.38 -33.06
N TRP A 471 -12.99 -15.23 -33.59
CA TRP A 471 -14.18 -14.53 -33.13
C TRP A 471 -15.43 -15.41 -33.21
N ALA A 472 -15.54 -16.31 -34.20
CA ALA A 472 -16.69 -17.20 -34.35
C ALA A 472 -16.84 -18.16 -33.16
N SER A 473 -15.73 -18.55 -32.51
CA SER A 473 -15.75 -19.34 -31.28
C SER A 473 -16.00 -18.49 -30.02
N GLU A 474 -15.47 -17.25 -29.96
CA GLU A 474 -15.68 -16.30 -28.85
C GLU A 474 -17.16 -15.90 -28.70
N ILE A 475 -17.91 -16.00 -29.80
CA ILE A 475 -19.29 -15.54 -29.91
C ILE A 475 -20.33 -16.66 -30.05
N ALA A 476 -19.88 -17.91 -30.12
CA ALA A 476 -20.77 -19.06 -30.24
C ALA A 476 -21.61 -19.23 -28.96
N ILE A 477 -22.91 -19.41 -29.11
CA ILE A 477 -23.84 -19.62 -28.00
C ILE A 477 -23.77 -21.11 -27.59
N PRO A 478 -23.49 -21.43 -26.31
CA PRO A 478 -23.43 -22.82 -25.84
C PRO A 478 -24.74 -23.58 -26.09
N SER A 479 -24.64 -24.84 -26.49
CA SER A 479 -25.80 -25.72 -26.74
C SER A 479 -26.72 -25.88 -25.53
N SER A 480 -26.18 -25.71 -24.32
CA SER A 480 -26.91 -25.72 -23.05
C SER A 480 -27.80 -24.49 -22.84
N LEU A 481 -27.54 -23.38 -23.56
CA LEU A 481 -28.35 -22.16 -23.55
C LEU A 481 -29.41 -22.13 -24.67
N LEU A 482 -29.39 -23.09 -25.60
CA LEU A 482 -30.28 -23.16 -26.77
C LEU A 482 -31.60 -23.91 -26.55
N THR A 483 -32.06 -24.10 -25.32
CA THR A 483 -33.33 -24.83 -25.03
C THR A 483 -34.61 -24.06 -25.34
N ILE A 484 -34.57 -22.92 -26.06
CA ILE A 484 -35.78 -22.22 -26.49
C ILE A 484 -35.67 -21.85 -27.96
N ASN A 485 -36.33 -22.64 -28.81
CA ASN A 485 -36.51 -22.40 -30.24
C ASN A 485 -37.37 -21.13 -30.47
N GLN A 486 -36.79 -19.92 -30.54
CA GLN A 486 -37.41 -18.77 -31.23
C GLN A 486 -36.35 -17.84 -31.85
N THR A 487 -36.61 -17.43 -33.10
CA THR A 487 -35.78 -16.54 -33.96
C THR A 487 -35.64 -15.09 -33.44
N PRO A 488 -34.57 -14.35 -33.82
CA PRO A 488 -34.25 -13.01 -33.28
C PRO A 488 -35.25 -11.92 -33.74
N SER A 489 -35.60 -10.97 -32.87
CA SER A 489 -36.57 -9.87 -33.15
C SER A 489 -36.05 -8.49 -32.70
N PRO A 490 -36.45 -7.38 -33.36
CA PRO A 490 -35.89 -6.02 -33.14
C PRO A 490 -36.26 -5.37 -31.78
N PRO A 491 -35.58 -4.29 -31.35
CA PRO A 491 -35.73 -3.68 -30.00
C PRO A 491 -37.16 -3.24 -29.64
N SER A 492 -37.98 -2.94 -30.65
CA SER A 492 -39.41 -2.65 -30.50
C SER A 492 -40.21 -3.84 -29.94
N HIS A 493 -39.77 -5.08 -30.17
CA HIS A 493 -40.38 -6.27 -29.56
C HIS A 493 -40.04 -6.40 -28.09
N LEU A 494 -38.84 -5.98 -27.66
CA LEU A 494 -38.47 -5.99 -26.25
C LEU A 494 -39.32 -4.99 -25.45
N LEU A 495 -39.43 -3.75 -25.94
CA LEU A 495 -40.32 -2.75 -25.32
C LEU A 495 -41.78 -3.21 -25.33
N ARG A 496 -42.24 -3.89 -26.39
CA ARG A 496 -43.58 -4.50 -26.45
C ARG A 496 -43.77 -5.62 -25.43
N SER A 497 -42.83 -6.56 -25.31
CA SER A 497 -42.89 -7.64 -24.31
C SER A 497 -42.89 -7.09 -22.88
N LEU A 498 -42.09 -6.05 -22.62
CA LEU A 498 -41.95 -5.45 -21.29
C LEU A 498 -43.19 -4.62 -20.91
N THR A 499 -43.82 -3.93 -21.87
CA THR A 499 -45.11 -3.25 -21.64
C THR A 499 -46.24 -4.25 -21.34
N THR A 500 -46.26 -5.40 -22.01
CA THR A 500 -47.26 -6.45 -21.76
C THR A 500 -47.06 -7.22 -20.47
N ASN A 501 -45.87 -7.14 -19.85
CA ASN A 501 -45.57 -7.87 -18.63
C ASN A 501 -46.25 -7.18 -17.42
N SER A 502 -47.17 -7.88 -16.75
CA SER A 502 -47.89 -7.39 -15.56
C SER A 502 -46.96 -7.09 -14.38
N ASN A 503 -45.76 -7.68 -14.40
CA ASN A 503 -44.75 -7.50 -13.38
C ASN A 503 -44.01 -6.17 -13.49
N ILE A 504 -44.15 -5.44 -14.60
CA ILE A 504 -43.47 -4.18 -14.83
C ILE A 504 -44.46 -3.05 -14.65
N ILE A 505 -44.15 -2.15 -13.70
CA ILE A 505 -45.02 -1.05 -13.31
C ILE A 505 -44.73 0.21 -14.11
N LYS A 506 -43.45 0.51 -14.36
CA LYS A 506 -43.00 1.70 -15.06
C LYS A 506 -41.79 1.37 -15.92
N ILE A 507 -41.64 2.10 -17.02
CA ILE A 507 -40.63 1.97 -18.06
C ILE A 507 -40.16 3.38 -18.42
N HIS A 508 -38.92 3.75 -18.08
CA HIS A 508 -38.36 5.03 -18.53
C HIS A 508 -37.38 4.86 -19.71
N CYS A 509 -37.58 5.62 -20.79
CA CYS A 509 -36.76 5.61 -21.99
C CYS A 509 -35.91 6.88 -22.11
N LEU A 510 -34.58 6.73 -22.18
CA LEU A 510 -33.62 7.80 -21.86
C LEU A 510 -32.21 7.69 -22.47
N PRO A 511 -31.76 8.60 -23.35
CA PRO A 511 -32.48 9.69 -23.98
C PRO A 511 -33.06 9.29 -25.34
N VAL A 512 -34.26 9.77 -25.61
CA VAL A 512 -34.94 9.58 -26.89
C VAL A 512 -34.65 10.78 -27.79
N ARG A 513 -33.78 10.59 -28.80
CA ARG A 513 -33.41 11.66 -29.76
C ARG A 513 -34.56 12.07 -30.67
N ASP A 514 -35.39 11.12 -31.09
CA ASP A 514 -36.59 11.36 -31.90
C ASP A 514 -37.77 10.53 -31.37
N PRO A 515 -38.73 11.15 -30.66
CA PRO A 515 -39.90 10.47 -30.08
C PRO A 515 -40.84 9.84 -31.10
N SER A 516 -40.80 10.28 -32.37
CA SER A 516 -41.73 9.81 -33.40
C SER A 516 -41.55 8.31 -33.70
N ASN A 517 -40.32 7.80 -33.56
CA ASN A 517 -39.99 6.38 -33.73
C ASN A 517 -40.59 5.47 -32.64
N LEU A 518 -41.08 6.05 -31.55
CA LEU A 518 -41.75 5.35 -30.44
C LEU A 518 -43.23 5.71 -30.30
N ALA A 519 -43.81 6.38 -31.29
CA ALA A 519 -45.20 6.83 -31.26
C ALA A 519 -46.23 5.68 -31.08
N SER A 520 -45.86 4.43 -31.38
CA SER A 520 -46.70 3.26 -31.12
C SER A 520 -46.75 2.83 -29.64
N PHE A 521 -45.85 3.36 -28.80
CA PHE A 521 -45.72 3.02 -27.37
C PHE A 521 -46.06 4.19 -26.43
N THR A 522 -46.23 5.40 -26.96
CA THR A 522 -46.63 6.60 -26.21
C THR A 522 -48.04 6.51 -25.61
N HIS A 523 -48.86 5.56 -26.06
CA HIS A 523 -50.19 5.29 -25.51
C HIS A 523 -50.18 4.32 -24.30
N SER A 524 -49.03 3.73 -23.94
CA SER A 524 -48.92 2.86 -22.77
C SER A 524 -48.64 3.66 -21.50
N GLU A 525 -49.51 3.57 -20.49
CA GLU A 525 -49.33 4.25 -19.19
C GLU A 525 -48.06 3.82 -18.42
N LYS A 526 -47.46 2.68 -18.82
CA LYS A 526 -46.22 2.19 -18.24
C LYS A 526 -44.99 2.90 -18.81
N VAL A 527 -45.06 3.47 -20.01
CA VAL A 527 -43.89 4.02 -20.72
C VAL A 527 -43.80 5.53 -20.53
N VAL A 528 -42.63 5.99 -20.10
CA VAL A 528 -42.29 7.40 -19.94
C VAL A 528 -41.06 7.68 -20.78
N LEU A 529 -41.21 8.51 -21.79
CA LEU A 529 -40.11 8.95 -22.63
C LEU A 529 -39.51 10.21 -22.03
N HIS A 530 -38.18 10.31 -21.97
CA HIS A 530 -37.54 11.61 -21.81
C HIS A 530 -36.56 11.86 -22.96
N THR A 531 -36.73 13.03 -23.55
CA THR A 531 -35.90 13.53 -24.63
C THR A 531 -34.61 14.10 -24.06
N GLY A 532 -33.49 13.82 -24.74
CA GLY A 532 -32.18 14.28 -24.30
C GLY A 532 -31.13 13.95 -25.34
N ASP A 533 -29.87 14.27 -25.03
CA ASP A 533 -28.74 13.89 -25.86
C ASP A 533 -27.72 13.10 -25.06
N LEU A 534 -27.23 12.03 -25.66
CA LEU A 534 -26.20 11.17 -25.10
C LEU A 534 -24.87 11.89 -24.93
N SER A 535 -24.59 12.92 -25.72
CA SER A 535 -23.35 13.68 -25.59
C SER A 535 -23.36 14.71 -24.46
N LEU A 536 -24.48 14.88 -23.75
CA LEU A 536 -24.62 15.87 -22.67
C LEU A 536 -24.57 15.21 -21.29
N PRO A 537 -24.03 15.91 -20.26
CA PRO A 537 -24.05 15.42 -18.89
C PRO A 537 -25.47 15.05 -18.44
N TYR A 538 -25.60 14.03 -17.59
CA TYR A 538 -26.88 13.53 -17.07
C TYR A 538 -27.88 13.12 -18.15
N LEU A 539 -27.39 12.71 -19.34
CA LEU A 539 -28.19 12.29 -20.49
C LEU A 539 -29.14 13.40 -21.02
N GLY A 540 -28.78 14.66 -20.79
CA GLY A 540 -29.61 15.83 -21.13
C GLY A 540 -30.73 16.13 -20.13
N LEU A 541 -30.83 15.40 -19.02
CA LEU A 541 -31.76 15.71 -17.92
C LEU A 541 -31.18 16.75 -16.96
N SER A 542 -32.04 17.40 -16.17
CA SER A 542 -31.56 18.19 -15.04
C SER A 542 -30.92 17.29 -13.97
N PRO A 543 -29.90 17.76 -13.23
CA PRO A 543 -29.22 16.95 -12.21
C PRO A 543 -30.18 16.36 -11.16
N ALA A 544 -31.20 17.13 -10.74
CA ALA A 544 -32.20 16.67 -9.79
C ALA A 544 -33.12 15.58 -10.37
N ALA A 545 -33.52 15.71 -11.64
CA ALA A 545 -34.35 14.71 -12.32
C ALA A 545 -33.57 13.40 -12.56
N PHE A 546 -32.30 13.52 -12.98
CA PHE A 546 -31.42 12.38 -13.15
C PHE A 546 -31.16 11.64 -11.84
N ALA A 547 -30.90 12.36 -10.75
CA ALA A 547 -30.69 11.78 -9.43
C ALA A 547 -31.94 11.06 -8.88
N ALA A 548 -33.11 11.69 -8.99
CA ALA A 548 -34.37 11.09 -8.54
C ALA A 548 -34.72 9.81 -9.33
N LEU A 549 -34.48 9.82 -10.64
CA LEU A 549 -34.77 8.70 -11.52
C LEU A 549 -33.75 7.55 -11.35
N SER A 550 -32.47 7.88 -11.14
CA SER A 550 -31.44 6.90 -10.81
C SER A 550 -31.68 6.24 -9.45
N ALA A 551 -32.18 7.00 -8.47
CA ALA A 551 -32.48 6.47 -7.13
C ALA A 551 -33.73 5.58 -7.08
N SER A 552 -34.61 5.65 -8.09
CA SER A 552 -35.90 4.94 -8.11
C SER A 552 -35.99 3.79 -9.12
N ALA A 553 -34.93 3.57 -9.88
CA ALA A 553 -34.80 2.47 -10.85
C ALA A 553 -34.50 1.14 -10.14
N ASP A 554 -35.25 0.07 -10.46
CA ASP A 554 -34.91 -1.27 -9.95
C ASP A 554 -34.06 -2.06 -10.95
N ALA A 555 -34.22 -1.82 -12.25
CA ALA A 555 -33.41 -2.43 -13.30
C ALA A 555 -33.28 -1.51 -14.51
N ILE A 556 -32.14 -1.60 -15.22
CA ILE A 556 -31.81 -0.80 -16.41
C ILE A 556 -31.38 -1.76 -17.53
N ILE A 557 -31.90 -1.56 -18.75
CA ILE A 557 -31.62 -2.43 -19.90
C ILE A 557 -30.82 -1.69 -20.97
N HIS A 558 -29.80 -2.38 -21.51
CA HIS A 558 -28.81 -1.89 -22.47
C HIS A 558 -28.92 -2.56 -23.86
N ASN A 559 -28.75 -1.81 -24.97
CA ASN A 559 -28.74 -2.32 -26.34
C ASN A 559 -27.76 -1.57 -27.31
N GLY A 560 -26.43 -1.71 -27.11
CA GLY A 560 -25.34 -1.49 -28.11
C GLY A 560 -24.81 -0.06 -28.42
N ALA A 561 -23.61 0.34 -27.95
CA ALA A 561 -22.85 1.55 -28.46
C ALA A 561 -21.51 1.12 -28.98
N ASP A 562 -21.09 1.95 -29.92
CA ASP A 562 -19.76 2.53 -30.07
C ASP A 562 -19.01 3.09 -28.81
N VAL A 563 -17.70 2.82 -28.80
CA VAL A 563 -16.71 2.94 -27.71
C VAL A 563 -16.33 4.39 -27.36
N SER A 564 -16.70 5.35 -28.21
CA SER A 564 -16.35 6.78 -28.09
C SER A 564 -16.94 7.48 -26.85
N PHE A 565 -18.01 6.93 -26.26
CA PHE A 565 -18.71 7.48 -25.09
C PHE A 565 -18.02 7.21 -23.73
N LEU A 566 -17.17 6.19 -23.62
CA LEU A 566 -16.51 5.81 -22.36
C LEU A 566 -15.53 6.87 -21.83
N LYS A 567 -15.05 7.77 -22.70
CA LYS A 567 -14.09 8.82 -22.34
C LYS A 567 -14.72 9.98 -21.54
N THR A 568 -15.98 10.29 -21.76
CA THR A 568 -16.68 11.39 -21.06
C THR A 568 -17.14 10.96 -19.66
N TYR A 569 -17.33 9.66 -19.44
CA TYR A 569 -17.82 9.11 -18.18
C TYR A 569 -16.82 9.24 -17.02
N ALA A 570 -15.52 9.19 -17.31
CA ALA A 570 -14.46 9.34 -16.33
C ALA A 570 -14.39 10.75 -15.69
N SER A 571 -15.06 11.75 -16.28
CA SER A 571 -14.99 13.15 -15.81
C SER A 571 -16.13 13.62 -14.89
N GLY A 572 -17.13 12.77 -14.60
CA GLY A 572 -18.27 13.11 -13.74
C GLY A 572 -18.08 12.66 -12.30
N THR A 573 -17.87 13.58 -11.37
CA THR A 573 -17.74 13.32 -9.93
C THR A 573 -19.05 12.87 -9.27
N GLY A 574 -19.04 11.73 -8.56
CA GLY A 574 -20.08 11.41 -7.57
C GLY A 574 -20.33 9.92 -7.36
N LEU A 575 -20.21 9.46 -6.11
CA LEU A 575 -20.58 8.12 -5.65
C LEU A 575 -21.97 7.69 -6.13
N LEU A 576 -22.08 6.49 -6.71
CA LEU A 576 -23.32 5.73 -6.79
C LEU A 576 -23.06 4.28 -6.38
N LYS A 577 -23.75 3.83 -5.31
CA LYS A 577 -23.95 2.40 -5.01
C LYS A 577 -25.13 1.92 -5.86
N ARG A 578 -24.94 0.72 -6.46
CA ARG A 578 -25.82 -0.01 -7.40
C ARG A 578 -25.65 0.40 -8.87
N PHE A 579 -25.51 -0.65 -9.69
CA PHE A 579 -24.79 -0.74 -10.97
C PHE A 579 -25.38 0.04 -12.15
N LEU A 580 -24.53 0.29 -13.16
CA LEU A 580 -24.70 1.33 -14.18
C LEU A 580 -24.05 0.93 -15.54
N PHE A 581 -24.69 1.30 -16.67
CA PHE A 581 -24.22 1.62 -18.07
C PHE A 581 -24.76 0.89 -19.33
N LEU A 582 -24.74 1.64 -20.46
CA LEU A 582 -25.84 1.96 -21.42
C LEU A 582 -25.38 2.38 -22.83
N VAL A 583 -26.26 2.17 -23.85
CA VAL A 583 -26.34 2.55 -25.28
C VAL A 583 -27.42 1.74 -26.12
N SER A 584 -27.65 1.86 -27.44
CA SER A 584 -28.21 2.95 -28.26
C SER A 584 -29.60 2.53 -28.80
N TRP A 585 -30.58 3.44 -28.78
CA TRP A 585 -32.02 3.22 -29.07
C TRP A 585 -32.81 2.46 -28.00
N PRO A 586 -34.05 2.92 -27.72
CA PRO A 586 -34.45 3.53 -26.46
C PRO A 586 -34.53 2.56 -25.28
N TYR A 587 -34.16 3.12 -24.14
CA TYR A 587 -33.89 2.47 -22.88
C TYR A 587 -35.16 2.00 -22.16
N LEU A 588 -35.05 0.99 -21.30
CA LEU A 588 -36.10 0.63 -20.38
C LEU A 588 -35.56 0.60 -18.96
N ILE A 589 -36.13 1.42 -18.08
CA ILE A 589 -35.97 1.29 -16.63
C ILE A 589 -37.17 0.56 -16.07
N LEU A 590 -36.99 -0.66 -15.57
CA LEU A 590 -38.05 -1.50 -15.03
C LEU A 590 -38.09 -1.43 -13.50
N ARG A 591 -39.28 -1.64 -12.93
CA ARG A 591 -39.51 -1.69 -11.48
C ARG A 591 -40.15 -3.03 -11.06
N LYS A 592 -39.47 -3.89 -10.27
CA LYS A 592 -40.09 -5.01 -9.49
C LYS A 592 -39.22 -5.78 -8.47
N ASP A 593 -39.94 -6.37 -7.49
CA ASP A 593 -39.53 -6.92 -6.18
C ASP A 593 -38.90 -8.34 -6.07
N SER A 594 -38.53 -9.07 -7.14
CA SER A 594 -37.89 -10.40 -6.96
C SER A 594 -37.27 -10.96 -8.25
N VAL A 595 -36.05 -11.51 -8.14
CA VAL A 595 -35.08 -11.80 -9.23
C VAL A 595 -35.37 -13.08 -10.04
N SER A 596 -35.08 -13.04 -11.35
CA SER A 596 -34.37 -14.07 -12.14
C SER A 596 -33.91 -13.48 -13.49
N LEU A 597 -32.62 -13.58 -13.82
CA LEU A 597 -32.00 -13.07 -15.05
C LEU A 597 -32.39 -13.96 -16.25
N VAL A 598 -32.81 -13.36 -17.37
CA VAL A 598 -32.95 -14.06 -18.67
C VAL A 598 -32.22 -13.23 -19.73
N THR A 599 -31.12 -13.77 -20.23
CA THR A 599 -30.35 -13.21 -21.35
C THR A 599 -30.77 -13.89 -22.66
N VAL A 600 -31.06 -13.12 -23.70
CA VAL A 600 -31.29 -13.62 -25.07
C VAL A 600 -30.18 -13.06 -25.96
N PRO A 601 -29.46 -13.89 -26.77
CA PRO A 601 -28.46 -13.39 -27.70
C PRO A 601 -29.06 -13.16 -29.10
N THR A 602 -28.54 -12.18 -29.84
CA THR A 602 -28.79 -12.03 -31.28
C THR A 602 -27.48 -11.74 -32.03
N TYR A 603 -27.30 -12.41 -33.16
CA TYR A 603 -26.16 -12.29 -34.07
C TYR A 603 -26.44 -11.39 -35.29
N GLU A 604 -25.32 -10.93 -35.86
CA GLU A 604 -25.02 -9.99 -36.95
C GLU A 604 -25.75 -10.21 -38.30
N THR A 605 -25.62 -9.24 -39.22
CA THR A 605 -25.05 -9.40 -40.59
C THR A 605 -25.23 -8.10 -41.43
N PRO A 606 -24.71 -7.98 -42.67
CA PRO A 606 -23.33 -7.65 -43.05
C PRO A 606 -23.25 -6.36 -43.93
N LEU A 607 -22.00 -5.94 -44.23
CA LEU A 607 -21.55 -4.77 -45.02
C LEU A 607 -21.53 -3.41 -44.32
#